data_AF-A0A6J8EVC0-F1
#
_entry.id   AF-A0A6J8EVC0-F1
#
_cell.length_a   1.000
_cell.length_b   1.000
_cell.length_c   1.000
_cell.angle_alpha   90.00
_cell.angle_beta   90.00
_cell.angle_gamma   90.00
#
_symmetry.space_group_name_H-M   'P 1'
#
loop_
_entity.id
_entity.type
_entity.pdbx_description
1 polymer ?
#
loop_
_entity_poly.entity_id
_entity_poly.type
_entity_poly.pdbx_seq_one_letter_code
_entity_poly.pdbx_strand_id
1 'polypeptide(L)'
;MCNCINTQYWNGSLCISKKTYNSTCVSSDECLGALFCNRGQCKCDRADYWSGSKCSQKSLECEDVKDTKDGVYIIYPGGGETAVAVYCIMRQTKKWTVIQRRVNGSVDFYRTWKEYKTGFGSVYGEYWLGNDNINIISTNGHHELSIYMQDGSVHHKANYSTFVVGNENSKYRLTVTGYSGLAGGDIMDKVDNTVKANGQPFTTKDRDNDNYDLNCAVKYKSAWWFNDCYYSDFNRAYKFFFGSSFCCCKIENGNEEAPVYLQELVHIYKPMRALRSENAMIITTPRVRTKTYGERRFDKAAAVLWNNLPSDLRNIHSVNVFKKNLKTHLFRHAFHSS
;
A
#
# COMPACT_ATOMS: atom_id res chain seq x y z
N MET A 1 23.41 -55.71 20.47
CA MET A 1 22.98 -54.37 20.91
C MET A 1 21.54 -54.16 20.43
N CYS A 2 20.60 -53.96 21.34
CA CYS A 2 19.23 -53.59 20.96
C CYS A 2 19.24 -52.10 20.58
N ASN A 3 19.02 -51.80 19.31
CA ASN A 3 18.84 -50.42 18.86
C ASN A 3 17.38 -50.01 19.07
N CYS A 4 17.15 -48.81 19.60
CA CYS A 4 15.82 -48.24 19.68
C CYS A 4 15.23 -48.06 18.27
N ILE A 5 13.91 -48.18 18.14
CA ILE A 5 13.22 -47.88 16.87
C ILE A 5 13.26 -46.37 16.58
N ASN A 6 13.07 -45.97 15.32
CA ASN A 6 13.25 -44.57 14.87
C ASN A 6 12.44 -43.51 15.65
N THR A 7 11.31 -43.91 16.26
CA THR A 7 10.44 -43.03 17.08
C THR A 7 10.88 -42.94 18.54
N GLN A 8 11.99 -43.57 18.92
CA GLN A 8 12.53 -43.62 20.27
C GLN A 8 14.00 -43.18 20.30
N TYR A 9 14.47 -42.77 21.47
CA TYR A 9 15.87 -42.47 21.75
C TYR A 9 16.32 -43.23 23.01
N TRP A 10 17.62 -43.51 23.11
CA TRP A 10 18.19 -44.17 24.28
C TRP A 10 18.58 -43.12 25.32
N ASN A 11 18.07 -43.24 26.55
CA ASN A 11 18.38 -42.30 27.62
C ASN A 11 19.53 -42.76 28.55
N GLY A 12 20.18 -43.89 28.24
CA GLY A 12 21.16 -44.53 29.12
C GLY A 12 20.63 -45.77 29.86
N SER A 13 19.31 -46.01 29.88
CA SER A 13 18.70 -47.15 30.59
C SER A 13 17.60 -47.86 29.80
N LEU A 14 16.77 -47.11 29.08
CA LEU A 14 15.69 -47.65 28.24
C LEU A 14 15.46 -46.78 27.00
N CYS A 15 14.78 -47.35 26.01
CA CYS A 15 14.27 -46.61 24.86
C CYS A 15 13.03 -45.81 25.25
N ILE A 16 13.08 -44.49 25.08
CA ILE A 16 11.97 -43.56 25.39
C ILE A 16 11.45 -42.95 24.09
N SER A 17 10.13 -42.75 24.00
CA SER A 17 9.50 -42.05 22.87
C SER A 17 10.09 -40.66 22.66
N LYS A 18 10.41 -40.35 21.40
CA LYS A 18 10.84 -39.02 20.99
C LYS A 18 9.74 -37.98 21.22
N LYS A 19 10.17 -36.77 21.55
CA LYS A 19 9.37 -35.66 22.03
C LYS A 19 8.88 -34.79 20.88
N THR A 20 7.67 -34.27 21.00
CA THR A 20 7.00 -33.45 19.98
C THR A 20 7.40 -31.98 20.09
N TYR A 21 6.96 -31.17 19.12
CA TYR A 21 7.19 -29.72 19.09
C TYR A 21 6.89 -29.05 20.44
N ASN A 22 7.73 -28.10 20.85
CA ASN A 22 7.72 -27.39 22.14
C ASN A 22 7.99 -28.22 23.40
N SER A 23 8.22 -29.54 23.28
CA SER A 23 8.59 -30.35 24.44
C SER A 23 10.00 -30.02 24.93
N THR A 24 10.22 -30.12 26.24
CA THR A 24 11.53 -29.89 26.85
C THR A 24 12.53 -30.97 26.45
N CYS A 25 13.73 -30.60 26.03
CA CYS A 25 14.80 -31.49 25.60
C CYS A 25 16.16 -31.09 26.17
N VAL A 26 17.10 -32.04 26.23
CA VAL A 26 18.51 -31.78 26.54
C VAL A 26 19.37 -31.98 25.29
N SER A 27 19.06 -32.97 24.45
CA SER A 27 19.70 -33.19 23.15
C SER A 27 18.70 -33.29 22.00
N SER A 28 19.17 -33.05 20.77
CA SER A 28 18.35 -33.16 19.56
C SER A 28 17.87 -34.58 19.26
N ASP A 29 18.57 -35.61 19.75
CA ASP A 29 18.17 -37.01 19.57
C ASP A 29 16.84 -37.32 20.28
N GLU A 30 16.48 -36.54 21.30
CA GLU A 30 15.22 -36.65 22.02
C GLU A 30 14.02 -36.17 21.19
N CYS A 31 14.23 -35.40 20.12
CA CYS A 31 13.17 -34.74 19.38
C CYS A 31 12.69 -35.57 18.18
N LEU A 32 11.38 -35.52 17.90
CA LEU A 32 10.75 -36.32 16.86
C LEU A 32 10.96 -35.73 15.45
N GLY A 33 11.35 -36.57 14.49
CA GLY A 33 11.43 -36.20 13.08
C GLY A 33 12.51 -35.16 12.79
N ALA A 34 12.13 -34.05 12.15
CA ALA A 34 13.01 -32.94 11.76
C ALA A 34 13.16 -31.85 12.86
N LEU A 35 12.80 -32.17 14.11
CA LEU A 35 12.92 -31.26 15.24
C LEU A 35 14.31 -31.37 15.86
N PHE A 36 14.83 -30.24 16.34
CA PHE A 36 16.11 -30.12 17.02
C PHE A 36 15.93 -29.48 18.38
N CYS A 37 16.81 -29.79 19.32
CA CYS A 37 16.78 -29.17 20.63
C CYS A 37 17.36 -27.76 20.56
N ASN A 38 16.50 -26.75 20.63
CA ASN A 38 16.88 -25.35 20.57
C ASN A 38 16.41 -24.64 21.85
N ARG A 39 17.37 -24.09 22.62
CA ARG A 39 17.13 -23.46 23.93
C ARG A 39 16.30 -24.35 24.87
N GLY A 40 16.59 -25.65 24.88
CA GLY A 40 15.93 -26.63 25.74
C GLY A 40 14.52 -27.05 25.29
N GLN A 41 14.09 -26.68 24.08
CA GLN A 41 12.81 -27.11 23.50
C GLN A 41 12.98 -27.72 22.11
N CYS A 42 12.20 -28.74 21.79
CA CYS A 42 12.14 -29.31 20.44
C CYS A 42 11.48 -28.31 19.48
N LYS A 43 12.27 -27.75 18.57
CA LYS A 43 11.84 -26.74 17.57
C LYS A 43 12.29 -27.17 16.18
N CYS A 44 11.72 -26.54 15.16
CA CYS A 44 12.24 -26.69 13.79
C CYS A 44 13.62 -26.03 13.66
N ASP A 45 14.33 -26.38 12.60
CA ASP A 45 15.51 -25.63 12.17
C ASP A 45 15.16 -24.14 12.02
N ARG A 46 16.17 -23.26 12.15
CA ARG A 46 15.96 -21.81 12.03
C ARG A 46 15.33 -21.42 10.69
N ALA A 47 15.64 -22.14 9.60
CA ALA A 47 15.08 -21.91 8.27
C ALA A 47 13.61 -22.34 8.13
N ASP A 48 13.08 -23.09 9.09
CA ASP A 48 11.76 -23.70 9.04
C ASP A 48 10.82 -23.14 10.11
N TYR A 49 9.51 -23.23 9.86
CA TYR A 49 8.46 -22.96 10.84
C TYR A 49 7.62 -24.21 11.08
N TRP A 50 6.98 -24.28 12.25
CA TRP A 50 6.07 -25.37 12.57
C TRP A 50 4.70 -25.12 11.97
N SER A 51 4.26 -25.97 11.04
CA SER A 51 2.97 -25.84 10.36
C SER A 51 1.80 -26.48 11.13
N GLY A 52 2.01 -26.87 12.39
CA GLY A 52 1.05 -27.63 13.20
C GLY A 52 1.31 -29.13 13.23
N SER A 53 1.92 -29.69 12.18
CA SER A 53 2.21 -31.14 12.06
C SER A 53 3.63 -31.46 11.61
N LYS A 54 4.32 -30.54 10.93
CA LYS A 54 5.68 -30.73 10.43
C LYS A 54 6.44 -29.41 10.37
N CYS A 55 7.76 -29.50 10.30
CA CYS A 55 8.61 -28.39 9.92
C CYS A 55 8.46 -28.13 8.42
N SER A 56 8.19 -26.87 8.07
CA SER A 56 8.03 -26.42 6.69
C SER A 56 8.94 -25.22 6.45
N GLN A 57 9.54 -25.19 5.26
CA GLN A 57 10.44 -24.12 4.85
C GLN A 57 9.74 -22.77 4.90
N LYS A 58 10.40 -21.78 5.52
CA LYS A 58 9.95 -20.39 5.49
C LYS A 58 10.19 -19.79 4.10
N SER A 59 9.18 -19.13 3.56
CA SER A 59 9.35 -18.25 2.42
C SER A 59 9.90 -16.92 2.93
N LEU A 60 11.08 -16.49 2.45
CA LEU A 60 11.68 -15.22 2.83
C LEU A 60 11.00 -14.06 2.10
N GLU A 61 10.52 -14.34 0.90
CA GLU A 61 9.82 -13.41 0.01
C GLU A 61 8.79 -14.12 -0.88
N CYS A 62 8.09 -13.38 -1.75
CA CYS A 62 7.08 -13.94 -2.63
C CYS A 62 7.65 -14.91 -3.68
N GLU A 63 8.93 -14.80 -4.06
CA GLU A 63 9.57 -15.72 -5.01
C GLU A 63 9.61 -17.16 -4.46
N ASP A 64 9.88 -17.31 -3.16
CA ASP A 64 9.92 -18.59 -2.44
C ASP A 64 8.55 -19.24 -2.22
N VAL A 65 7.46 -18.50 -2.43
CA VAL A 65 6.09 -19.01 -2.21
C VAL A 65 5.73 -20.01 -3.30
N LYS A 66 5.33 -21.23 -2.93
CA LYS A 66 5.04 -22.31 -3.90
C LYS A 66 3.70 -22.17 -4.64
N ASP A 67 2.84 -21.26 -4.20
CA ASP A 67 1.57 -20.95 -4.86
C ASP A 67 1.80 -20.16 -6.16
N THR A 68 0.81 -20.18 -7.04
CA THR A 68 0.78 -19.47 -8.33
C THR A 68 -0.32 -18.42 -8.40
N LYS A 69 -1.12 -18.24 -7.34
CA LYS A 69 -2.20 -17.25 -7.29
C LYS A 69 -1.79 -15.96 -6.60
N ASP A 70 -2.19 -14.83 -7.17
CA ASP A 70 -2.10 -13.52 -6.52
C ASP A 70 -2.85 -13.55 -5.19
N GLY A 71 -2.29 -12.96 -4.13
CA GLY A 71 -2.92 -13.01 -2.81
C GLY A 71 -2.05 -12.50 -1.68
N VAL A 72 -2.58 -12.59 -0.46
CA VAL A 72 -1.84 -12.23 0.76
C VAL A 72 -1.15 -13.47 1.31
N TYR A 73 0.15 -13.37 1.55
CA TYR A 73 0.98 -14.44 2.09
C TYR A 73 1.76 -13.95 3.30
N ILE A 74 2.14 -14.89 4.16
CA ILE A 74 3.05 -14.64 5.28
C ILE A 74 4.46 -15.02 4.83
N ILE A 75 5.38 -14.07 4.93
CA ILE A 75 6.81 -14.26 4.64
C ILE A 75 7.65 -13.96 5.88
N TYR A 76 8.90 -14.41 5.87
CA TYR A 76 9.87 -14.24 6.96
C TYR A 76 11.14 -13.58 6.42
N PRO A 77 11.15 -12.26 6.13
CA PRO A 77 12.26 -11.61 5.44
C PRO A 77 13.63 -11.86 6.09
N GLY A 78 13.70 -11.85 7.43
CA GLY A 78 14.95 -12.08 8.16
C GLY A 78 15.27 -13.56 8.44
N GLY A 79 14.48 -14.50 7.92
CA GLY A 79 14.59 -15.95 8.19
C GLY A 79 14.31 -16.38 9.65
N GLY A 80 14.09 -15.42 10.55
CA GLY A 80 13.85 -15.63 11.98
C GLY A 80 12.39 -15.94 12.30
N GLU A 81 11.94 -15.46 13.47
CA GLU A 81 10.56 -15.64 13.94
C GLU A 81 9.64 -14.48 13.54
N THR A 82 10.20 -13.37 13.05
CA THR A 82 9.43 -12.19 12.64
C THR A 82 8.77 -12.45 11.29
N ALA A 83 7.46 -12.69 11.34
CA ALA A 83 6.62 -12.87 10.17
C ALA A 83 5.98 -11.55 9.73
N VAL A 84 5.80 -11.36 8.43
CA VAL A 84 5.15 -10.20 7.84
C VAL A 84 4.15 -10.64 6.77
N ALA A 85 2.95 -10.06 6.80
CA ALA A 85 1.98 -10.25 5.73
C ALA A 85 2.31 -9.33 4.54
N VAL A 86 2.30 -9.88 3.33
CA VAL A 86 2.54 -9.13 2.09
C VAL A 86 1.54 -9.54 1.02
N TYR A 87 1.23 -8.63 0.10
CA TYR A 87 0.53 -9.00 -1.13
C TYR A 87 1.55 -9.47 -2.17
N CYS A 88 1.41 -10.70 -2.64
CA CYS A 88 2.22 -11.26 -3.71
C CYS A 88 1.47 -11.19 -5.04
N ILE A 89 2.13 -10.68 -6.07
CA ILE A 89 1.66 -10.78 -7.45
C ILE A 89 2.45 -11.91 -8.11
N MET A 90 1.77 -13.03 -8.35
CA MET A 90 2.33 -14.22 -8.95
C MET A 90 2.23 -14.10 -10.48
N ARG A 91 3.38 -14.09 -11.15
CA ARG A 91 3.46 -14.23 -12.61
C ARG A 91 4.26 -15.48 -12.94
N GLN A 92 4.12 -15.95 -14.18
CA GLN A 92 4.79 -17.18 -14.63
C GLN A 92 6.31 -17.10 -14.55
N THR A 93 6.88 -15.89 -14.71
CA THR A 93 8.33 -15.69 -14.80
C THR A 93 8.94 -15.04 -13.55
N LYS A 94 8.16 -14.28 -12.78
CA LYS A 94 8.61 -13.55 -11.59
C LYS A 94 7.46 -13.41 -10.60
N LYS A 95 7.73 -13.50 -9.30
CA LYS A 95 6.75 -13.21 -8.25
C LYS A 95 7.16 -11.93 -7.54
N TRP A 96 6.21 -11.01 -7.42
CA TRP A 96 6.47 -9.68 -6.87
C TRP A 96 5.97 -9.56 -5.45
N THR A 97 6.88 -9.19 -4.55
CA THR A 97 6.53 -8.72 -3.21
C THR A 97 6.13 -7.25 -3.28
N VAL A 98 4.85 -6.94 -3.03
CA VAL A 98 4.39 -5.55 -3.03
C VAL A 98 4.88 -4.85 -1.75
N ILE A 99 5.71 -3.82 -1.90
CA ILE A 99 6.27 -3.06 -0.77
C ILE A 99 5.50 -1.76 -0.48
N GLN A 100 4.77 -1.25 -1.47
CA GLN A 100 3.93 -0.06 -1.39
C GLN A 100 2.74 -0.23 -2.32
N ARG A 101 1.56 0.21 -1.88
CA ARG A 101 0.36 0.23 -2.73
C ARG A 101 -0.51 1.45 -2.45
N ARG A 102 -0.90 2.14 -3.51
CA ARG A 102 -1.84 3.27 -3.54
C ARG A 102 -2.98 2.96 -4.51
N VAL A 103 -4.22 3.21 -4.09
CA VAL A 103 -5.43 2.90 -4.88
C VAL A 103 -6.49 4.01 -4.79
N ASN A 104 -6.82 4.49 -3.59
CA ASN A 104 -8.00 5.31 -3.35
C ASN A 104 -7.86 6.38 -2.26
N GLY A 105 -6.70 6.50 -1.62
CA GLY A 105 -6.44 7.46 -0.56
C GLY A 105 -7.11 7.13 0.78
N SER A 106 -7.49 5.86 1.00
CA SER A 106 -8.08 5.41 2.27
C SER A 106 -7.09 5.43 3.43
N VAL A 107 -5.78 5.40 3.15
CA VAL A 107 -4.73 5.45 4.17
C VAL A 107 -3.98 6.77 4.09
N ASP A 108 -3.80 7.42 5.24
CA ASP A 108 -2.93 8.58 5.37
C ASP A 108 -1.45 8.15 5.35
N PHE A 109 -0.68 8.72 4.43
CA PHE A 109 0.76 8.50 4.28
C PHE A 109 1.59 9.62 4.92
N TYR A 110 0.98 10.66 5.50
CA TYR A 110 1.71 11.70 6.25
C TYR A 110 2.10 11.22 7.67
N ARG A 111 2.96 10.20 7.72
CA ARG A 111 3.32 9.45 8.91
C ARG A 111 4.70 9.81 9.47
N THR A 112 4.95 9.37 10.70
CA THR A 112 6.20 9.58 11.42
C THR A 112 7.30 8.60 10.99
N TRP A 113 8.55 8.88 11.36
CA TRP A 113 9.69 7.97 11.17
C TRP A 113 9.41 6.57 11.70
N LYS A 114 8.88 6.47 12.92
CA LYS A 114 8.57 5.20 13.58
C LYS A 114 7.54 4.39 12.78
N GLU A 115 6.50 5.04 12.27
CA GLU A 115 5.48 4.39 11.45
C GLU A 115 6.04 3.93 10.09
N TYR A 116 6.87 4.75 9.43
CA TYR A 116 7.53 4.35 8.18
C TYR A 116 8.55 3.24 8.37
N LYS A 117 9.21 3.19 9.54
CA LYS A 117 10.11 2.10 9.93
C LYS A 117 9.39 0.76 10.03
N THR A 118 8.28 0.70 10.77
CA THR A 118 7.55 -0.55 11.03
C THR A 118 6.51 -0.90 9.97
N GLY A 119 6.08 0.07 9.15
CA GLY A 119 5.00 -0.09 8.19
C GLY A 119 3.63 0.29 8.73
N PHE A 120 2.69 0.53 7.82
CA PHE A 120 1.31 0.93 8.12
C PHE A 120 0.36 0.62 6.95
N GLY A 121 -0.94 0.67 7.21
CA GLY A 121 -1.99 0.40 6.23
C GLY A 121 -2.45 -1.06 6.25
N SER A 122 -3.05 -1.51 5.14
CA SER A 122 -3.55 -2.88 4.98
C SER A 122 -3.08 -3.50 3.67
N VAL A 123 -2.57 -4.73 3.74
CA VAL A 123 -2.16 -5.53 2.57
C VAL A 123 -3.30 -5.83 1.59
N TYR A 124 -4.55 -5.69 2.04
CA TYR A 124 -5.74 -5.81 1.20
C TYR A 124 -6.11 -4.50 0.47
N GLY A 125 -5.43 -3.39 0.77
CA GLY A 125 -5.72 -2.07 0.22
C GLY A 125 -4.45 -1.25 0.04
N GLU A 126 -4.38 -0.09 0.69
CA GLU A 126 -3.19 0.77 0.66
C GLU A 126 -2.28 0.49 1.86
N TYR A 127 -0.98 0.40 1.61
CA TYR A 127 -0.01 0.19 2.68
C TYR A 127 1.42 0.58 2.28
N TRP A 128 2.25 0.69 3.31
CA TRP A 128 3.70 0.75 3.25
C TRP A 128 4.25 -0.40 4.10
N LEU A 129 5.10 -1.25 3.52
CA LEU A 129 5.59 -2.47 4.16
C LEU A 129 6.46 -2.22 5.41
N GLY A 130 7.08 -1.04 5.49
CA GLY A 130 8.02 -0.67 6.55
C GLY A 130 9.46 -0.74 6.08
N ASN A 131 10.23 0.30 6.39
CA ASN A 131 11.60 0.45 5.90
C ASN A 131 12.53 -0.65 6.43
N ASP A 132 12.30 -1.18 7.64
CA ASP A 132 13.07 -2.32 8.16
C ASP A 132 12.86 -3.56 7.29
N ASN A 133 11.60 -3.86 6.94
CA ASN A 133 11.28 -5.00 6.10
C ASN A 133 11.81 -4.82 4.67
N ILE A 134 11.69 -3.61 4.10
CA ILE A 134 12.21 -3.31 2.76
C ILE A 134 13.73 -3.41 2.73
N ASN A 135 14.43 -2.93 3.76
CA ASN A 135 15.88 -3.10 3.89
C ASN A 135 16.28 -4.58 3.91
N ILE A 136 15.63 -5.39 4.76
CA ILE A 136 15.95 -6.81 4.87
C ILE A 136 15.74 -7.53 3.54
N ILE A 137 14.59 -7.32 2.88
CA ILE A 137 14.30 -7.95 1.58
C ILE A 137 15.34 -7.49 0.55
N SER A 138 15.48 -6.18 0.33
CA SER A 138 16.32 -5.64 -0.74
C SER A 138 17.83 -5.90 -0.59
N THR A 139 18.30 -6.26 0.61
CA THR A 139 19.69 -6.63 0.87
C THR A 139 19.94 -8.14 0.86
N ASN A 140 18.89 -8.96 0.86
CA ASN A 140 18.99 -10.42 0.82
C ASN A 140 19.18 -10.95 -0.61
N GLY A 141 20.20 -10.48 -1.30
CA GLY A 141 20.49 -10.82 -2.69
C GLY A 141 20.06 -9.73 -3.68
N HIS A 142 20.07 -10.07 -4.97
CA HIS A 142 19.80 -9.12 -6.04
C HIS A 142 18.29 -8.97 -6.29
N HIS A 143 17.78 -7.77 -6.09
CA HIS A 143 16.36 -7.44 -6.28
C HIS A 143 16.17 -6.36 -7.32
N GLU A 144 15.12 -6.53 -8.12
CA GLU A 144 14.62 -5.52 -9.05
C GLU A 144 13.39 -4.82 -8.47
N LEU A 145 13.20 -3.55 -8.86
CA LEU A 145 12.02 -2.76 -8.52
C LEU A 145 11.20 -2.51 -9.77
N SER A 146 9.89 -2.78 -9.71
CA SER A 146 8.92 -2.38 -10.73
C SER A 146 7.89 -1.44 -10.13
N ILE A 147 7.85 -0.21 -10.62
CA ILE A 147 6.85 0.81 -10.28
C ILE A 147 5.78 0.78 -11.37
N TYR A 148 4.55 0.45 -10.97
CA TYR A 148 3.39 0.47 -11.84
C TYR A 148 2.47 1.62 -11.46
N MET A 149 2.11 2.45 -12.45
CA MET A 149 1.24 3.60 -12.28
C MET A 149 0.09 3.51 -13.28
N GLN A 150 -1.10 3.90 -12.83
CA GLN A 150 -2.28 3.95 -13.66
C GLN A 150 -2.98 5.30 -13.50
N ASP A 151 -3.24 5.96 -14.62
CA ASP A 151 -4.09 7.16 -14.70
C ASP A 151 -5.22 6.89 -15.71
N GLY A 152 -6.43 6.64 -15.20
CA GLY A 152 -7.54 6.19 -16.02
C GLY A 152 -7.23 4.87 -16.76
N SER A 153 -7.24 4.92 -18.09
CA SER A 153 -6.87 3.79 -18.97
C SER A 153 -5.39 3.76 -19.35
N VAL A 154 -4.61 4.77 -18.94
CA VAL A 154 -3.19 4.86 -19.26
C VAL A 154 -2.37 4.16 -18.18
N HIS A 155 -1.46 3.29 -18.61
CA HIS A 155 -0.59 2.53 -17.72
C HIS A 155 0.87 2.89 -18.00
N HIS A 156 1.60 3.24 -16.95
CA HIS A 156 3.04 3.49 -17.02
C HIS A 156 3.78 2.50 -16.13
N LYS A 157 4.98 2.11 -16.60
CA LYS A 157 5.86 1.20 -15.88
C LYS A 157 7.29 1.72 -15.91
N ALA A 158 7.93 1.72 -14.75
CA ALA A 158 9.36 1.97 -14.58
C ALA A 158 9.97 0.78 -13.84
N ASN A 159 11.01 0.18 -14.40
CA ASN A 159 11.75 -0.92 -13.81
C ASN A 159 13.18 -0.47 -13.51
N TYR A 160 13.74 -1.00 -12.43
CA TYR A 160 15.14 -0.83 -12.04
C TYR A 160 15.72 -2.21 -11.80
N SER A 161 16.82 -2.55 -12.48
CA SER A 161 17.44 -3.86 -12.33
C SER A 161 18.06 -4.06 -10.95
N THR A 162 18.48 -2.97 -10.28
CA THR A 162 18.96 -3.02 -8.90
C THR A 162 18.13 -2.10 -8.04
N PHE A 163 17.69 -2.60 -6.88
CA PHE A 163 17.02 -1.83 -5.84
C PHE A 163 17.54 -2.27 -4.46
N VAL A 164 18.12 -1.33 -3.72
CA VAL A 164 18.61 -1.55 -2.36
C VAL A 164 18.19 -0.40 -1.48
N VAL A 165 17.68 -0.71 -0.29
CA VAL A 165 17.41 0.26 0.77
C VAL A 165 18.34 -0.04 1.92
N GLY A 166 19.13 0.95 2.37
CA GLY A 166 20.04 0.79 3.49
C GLY A 166 19.33 0.59 4.84
N ASN A 167 20.09 0.32 5.90
CA ASN A 167 19.53 0.18 7.25
C ASN A 167 19.24 1.56 7.90
N GLU A 168 18.69 1.56 9.11
CA GLU A 168 18.36 2.79 9.84
C GLU A 168 19.58 3.69 10.12
N ASN A 169 20.78 3.11 10.35
CA ASN A 169 22.01 3.89 10.57
C ASN A 169 22.39 4.70 9.32
N SER A 170 22.15 4.13 8.14
CA SER A 170 22.28 4.82 6.86
C SER A 170 21.05 5.66 6.48
N LYS A 171 20.09 5.81 7.40
CA LYS A 171 18.82 6.52 7.23
C LYS A 171 17.98 5.97 6.06
N TYR A 172 18.01 4.65 5.89
CA TYR A 172 17.32 3.94 4.81
C TYR A 172 17.66 4.46 3.41
N ARG A 173 18.93 4.80 3.14
CA ARG A 173 19.35 5.36 1.85
C ARG A 173 18.95 4.48 0.66
N LEU A 174 18.38 5.10 -0.37
CA LEU A 174 18.00 4.42 -1.62
C LEU A 174 19.20 4.27 -2.56
N THR A 175 19.33 3.09 -3.15
CA THR A 175 20.22 2.85 -4.30
C THR A 175 19.43 2.13 -5.39
N VAL A 176 19.33 2.74 -6.57
CA VAL A 176 18.71 2.16 -7.76
C VAL A 176 19.58 2.32 -8.98
N THR A 177 19.57 1.33 -9.88
CA THR A 177 20.27 1.40 -11.18
C THR A 177 19.53 0.61 -12.26
N GLY A 178 19.95 0.79 -13.52
CA GLY A 178 19.45 0.01 -14.64
C GLY A 178 17.99 0.30 -14.99
N TYR A 179 17.62 1.57 -15.03
CA TYR A 179 16.28 2.00 -15.41
C TYR A 179 15.89 1.48 -16.80
N SER A 180 14.66 0.98 -16.90
CA SER A 180 13.97 0.70 -18.16
C SER A 180 12.48 0.94 -18.02
N GLY A 181 11.82 1.43 -19.06
CA GLY A 181 10.37 1.63 -19.04
C GLY A 181 9.88 2.85 -19.80
N LEU A 182 8.56 3.00 -19.83
CA LEU A 182 7.84 4.02 -20.60
C LEU A 182 7.20 5.08 -19.68
N ALA A 183 7.82 5.34 -18.52
CA ALA A 183 7.35 6.30 -17.53
C ALA A 183 7.83 7.75 -17.79
N GLY A 184 8.26 8.07 -19.02
CA GLY A 184 8.71 9.41 -19.38
C GLY A 184 10.13 9.77 -18.93
N GLY A 185 10.94 8.78 -18.49
CA GLY A 185 12.34 8.95 -18.09
C GLY A 185 12.64 8.28 -16.75
N ASP A 186 13.91 8.29 -16.32
CA ASP A 186 14.28 7.78 -15.01
C ASP A 186 13.74 8.69 -13.90
N ILE A 187 12.67 8.24 -13.25
CA ILE A 187 11.94 9.00 -12.23
C ILE A 187 12.61 8.99 -10.85
N MET A 188 13.65 8.18 -10.65
CA MET A 188 14.38 8.03 -9.39
C MET A 188 15.83 8.52 -9.50
N ASP A 189 16.48 8.37 -10.65
CA ASP A 189 17.86 8.80 -10.92
C ASP A 189 17.95 9.75 -12.11
N LYS A 190 17.17 10.84 -12.04
CA LYS A 190 17.18 11.88 -13.06
C LYS A 190 18.55 12.56 -13.14
N VAL A 191 18.92 13.03 -14.35
CA VAL A 191 20.16 13.81 -14.61
C VAL A 191 20.28 15.04 -13.70
N ASP A 192 19.16 15.66 -13.33
CA ASP A 192 19.15 16.75 -12.37
C ASP A 192 19.38 16.20 -10.95
N ASN A 193 20.64 16.28 -10.52
CA ASN A 193 21.11 15.79 -9.23
C ASN A 193 20.48 16.51 -8.03
N THR A 194 19.72 17.60 -8.20
CA THR A 194 19.11 18.34 -7.09
C THR A 194 17.82 17.71 -6.59
N VAL A 195 17.08 16.99 -7.44
CA VAL A 195 15.74 16.46 -7.12
C VAL A 195 15.66 14.93 -7.19
N LYS A 196 16.77 14.26 -7.49
CA LYS A 196 16.81 12.80 -7.61
C LYS A 196 16.65 12.10 -6.26
N ALA A 197 15.97 10.96 -6.26
CA ALA A 197 15.79 10.10 -5.10
C ALA A 197 16.98 9.13 -4.93
N ASN A 198 17.63 8.73 -6.02
CA ASN A 198 18.75 7.81 -5.98
C ASN A 198 19.90 8.39 -5.16
N GLY A 199 20.42 7.57 -4.24
CA GLY A 199 21.47 7.93 -3.32
C GLY A 199 21.01 8.77 -2.14
N GLN A 200 19.73 9.11 -1.97
CA GLN A 200 19.28 9.98 -0.88
C GLN A 200 18.80 9.19 0.35
N PRO A 201 18.96 9.74 1.57
CA PRO A 201 18.35 9.19 2.78
C PRO A 201 16.83 9.41 2.77
N PHE A 202 16.12 8.65 3.61
CA PHE A 202 14.68 8.81 3.78
C PHE A 202 14.37 9.98 4.72
N THR A 203 13.30 10.73 4.44
CA THR A 203 12.88 11.90 5.23
C THR A 203 11.40 11.82 5.58
N THR A 204 11.06 12.19 6.82
CA THR A 204 9.68 12.19 7.37
C THR A 204 9.42 13.50 8.12
N LYS A 205 8.16 13.74 8.49
CA LYS A 205 7.74 15.00 9.14
C LYS A 205 8.45 15.32 10.45
N ASP A 206 8.93 14.29 11.15
CA ASP A 206 9.60 14.34 12.45
C ASP A 206 11.09 14.00 12.37
N ARG A 207 11.61 13.69 11.17
CA ARG A 207 13.03 13.42 10.96
C ARG A 207 13.47 13.92 9.59
N ASP A 208 14.13 15.06 9.61
CA ASP A 208 14.69 15.72 8.42
C ASP A 208 16.06 15.13 8.07
N ASN A 209 16.18 14.61 6.85
CA ASN A 209 17.45 14.13 6.30
C ASN A 209 17.64 14.59 4.86
N ASP A 210 16.80 15.51 4.38
CA ASP A 210 16.88 15.98 3.00
C ASP A 210 17.93 17.10 2.86
N ASN A 211 18.18 17.58 1.64
CA ASN A 211 19.20 18.60 1.37
C ASN A 211 18.57 19.99 1.13
N TYR A 212 17.30 20.19 1.49
CA TYR A 212 16.63 21.47 1.40
C TYR A 212 16.73 22.24 2.73
N ASP A 213 16.67 23.57 2.67
CA ASP A 213 16.75 24.42 3.89
C ASP A 213 15.58 24.22 4.86
N LEU A 214 14.46 23.69 4.36
CA LEU A 214 13.27 23.35 5.14
C LEU A 214 12.96 21.87 4.96
N ASN A 215 12.21 21.29 5.90
CA ASN A 215 11.80 19.90 5.79
C ASN A 215 10.79 19.68 4.65
N CYS A 216 11.21 18.97 3.59
CA CYS A 216 10.36 18.67 2.43
C CYS A 216 9.16 17.79 2.81
N ALA A 217 9.34 16.83 3.73
CA ALA A 217 8.26 15.99 4.21
C ALA A 217 7.13 16.81 4.88
N VAL A 218 7.48 17.86 5.62
CA VAL A 218 6.49 18.80 6.19
C VAL A 218 5.83 19.64 5.09
N LYS A 219 6.63 20.23 4.19
CA LYS A 219 6.14 21.09 3.10
C LYS A 219 5.15 20.37 2.18
N TYR A 220 5.44 19.12 1.83
CA TYR A 220 4.66 18.35 0.86
C TYR A 220 3.66 17.37 1.49
N LYS A 221 3.68 17.23 2.82
CA LYS A 221 2.88 16.29 3.61
C LYS A 221 3.03 14.86 3.11
N SER A 222 4.28 14.40 3.06
CA SER A 222 4.68 13.08 2.57
C SER A 222 5.95 12.61 3.27
N ALA A 223 6.42 11.40 2.96
CA ALA A 223 7.74 10.94 3.32
C ALA A 223 8.34 10.13 2.17
N TRP A 224 9.60 10.43 1.85
CA TRP A 224 10.28 9.86 0.70
C TRP A 224 11.80 10.00 0.83
N TRP A 225 12.53 9.46 -0.15
CA TRP A 225 13.93 9.76 -0.38
C TRP A 225 14.08 11.14 -1.01
N PHE A 226 13.94 12.17 -0.19
CA PHE A 226 14.00 13.57 -0.61
C PHE A 226 15.44 14.07 -0.73
N ASN A 227 15.66 14.99 -1.67
CA ASN A 227 16.91 15.72 -1.88
C ASN A 227 16.69 17.22 -1.64
N ASP A 228 16.83 18.10 -2.63
CA ASP A 228 16.13 19.39 -2.65
C ASP A 228 14.64 19.13 -2.99
N CYS A 229 13.99 18.46 -2.04
CA CYS A 229 12.68 17.84 -2.16
C CYS A 229 12.62 16.72 -3.19
N TYR A 230 11.85 16.84 -4.28
CA TYR A 230 11.62 15.68 -5.15
C TYR A 230 11.30 16.01 -6.59
N TYR A 231 11.67 15.06 -7.46
CA TYR A 231 11.10 14.92 -8.80
C TYR A 231 9.87 14.02 -8.82
N SER A 232 9.90 12.92 -8.07
CA SER A 232 8.78 11.97 -7.89
C SER A 232 8.48 11.72 -6.41
N ASP A 233 7.20 11.60 -6.05
CA ASP A 233 6.74 11.29 -4.70
C ASP A 233 5.44 10.47 -4.76
N PHE A 234 5.57 9.15 -4.59
CA PHE A 234 4.45 8.20 -4.62
C PHE A 234 3.75 8.04 -3.26
N ASN A 235 4.29 8.65 -2.21
CA ASN A 235 3.75 8.60 -0.86
C ASN A 235 2.93 9.83 -0.50
N ARG A 236 2.91 10.84 -1.37
CA ARG A 236 2.08 12.01 -1.16
C ARG A 236 0.63 11.61 -0.94
N ALA A 237 -0.09 12.38 -0.12
CA ALA A 237 -1.54 12.24 -0.02
C ALA A 237 -2.14 12.13 -1.42
N TYR A 238 -3.14 11.26 -1.59
CA TYR A 238 -3.99 11.29 -2.78
C TYR A 238 -4.58 12.69 -2.83
N LYS A 239 -3.90 13.57 -3.56
CA LYS A 239 -4.60 14.64 -4.21
C LYS A 239 -5.42 13.87 -5.23
N PHE A 240 -6.69 13.68 -4.94
CA PHE A 240 -7.64 13.99 -6.00
C PHE A 240 -7.17 15.35 -6.49
N PHE A 241 -6.40 15.38 -7.57
CA PHE A 241 -6.47 16.50 -8.45
C PHE A 241 -7.96 16.54 -8.78
N PHE A 242 -8.69 17.39 -8.04
CA PHE A 242 -9.95 17.99 -8.45
C PHE A 242 -9.67 18.81 -9.71
N GLY A 243 -9.13 18.15 -10.73
CA GLY A 243 -8.31 18.65 -11.82
C GLY A 243 -8.14 17.62 -12.94
N SER A 244 -8.29 16.30 -12.67
CA SER A 244 -8.27 15.31 -13.76
C SER A 244 -8.97 13.98 -13.50
N SER A 245 -9.81 13.83 -12.47
CA SER A 245 -10.89 12.83 -12.47
C SER A 245 -11.90 13.16 -11.38
N PHE A 246 -12.89 13.98 -11.74
CA PHE A 246 -14.13 13.99 -11.00
C PHE A 246 -14.82 12.66 -11.30
N CYS A 247 -14.95 11.78 -10.30
CA CYS A 247 -16.02 10.78 -10.32
C CYS A 247 -17.34 11.54 -10.17
N CYS A 248 -17.76 12.18 -11.25
CA CYS A 248 -19.09 12.72 -11.40
C CYS A 248 -19.93 11.66 -12.08
N CYS A 249 -20.62 10.86 -11.27
CA CYS A 249 -21.76 10.11 -11.76
C CYS A 249 -22.90 11.10 -11.97
N LYS A 250 -23.17 11.41 -13.24
CA LYS A 250 -24.41 12.07 -13.58
C LYS A 250 -25.46 10.98 -13.76
N ILE A 251 -26.56 11.07 -13.03
CA ILE A 251 -27.67 10.13 -13.15
C ILE A 251 -28.43 10.52 -14.42
N GLU A 252 -28.08 9.93 -15.56
CA GLU A 252 -28.89 9.94 -16.77
C GLU A 252 -29.04 8.51 -17.32
N ASN A 253 -30.21 8.23 -17.90
CA ASN A 253 -30.62 6.94 -18.49
C ASN A 253 -29.79 6.55 -19.74
N GLY A 254 -28.48 6.47 -19.64
CA GLY A 254 -27.64 6.04 -20.76
C GLY A 254 -26.14 6.15 -20.50
N ASN A 255 -25.56 4.99 -20.16
CA ASN A 255 -24.16 4.60 -20.41
C ASN A 255 -23.03 5.22 -19.57
N GLU A 256 -23.21 5.36 -18.25
CA GLU A 256 -22.13 5.29 -17.24
C GLU A 256 -22.79 5.15 -15.85
N GLU A 257 -23.27 3.95 -15.52
CA GLU A 257 -24.05 3.73 -14.30
C GLU A 257 -23.16 3.76 -13.05
N ALA A 258 -23.47 4.68 -12.12
CA ALA A 258 -23.02 4.56 -10.75
C ALA A 258 -23.48 3.20 -10.18
N PRO A 259 -22.71 2.55 -9.30
CA PRO A 259 -23.20 1.38 -8.57
C PRO A 259 -24.58 1.64 -7.95
N VAL A 260 -25.51 0.69 -8.09
CA VAL A 260 -26.92 0.82 -7.68
C VAL A 260 -27.05 1.34 -6.23
N TYR A 261 -26.20 0.87 -5.32
CA TYR A 261 -26.19 1.29 -3.92
C TYR A 261 -25.91 2.79 -3.71
N LEU A 262 -25.25 3.48 -4.64
CA LEU A 262 -25.03 4.92 -4.59
C LEU A 262 -26.21 5.71 -5.18
N GLN A 263 -26.90 5.14 -6.18
CA GLN A 263 -28.09 5.76 -6.77
C GLN A 263 -29.23 5.84 -5.76
N GLU A 264 -29.38 4.79 -4.95
CA GLU A 264 -30.39 4.71 -3.88
C GLU A 264 -30.19 5.74 -2.76
N LEU A 265 -28.98 6.30 -2.62
CA LEU A 265 -28.65 7.28 -1.58
C LEU A 265 -28.93 8.73 -1.98
N VAL A 266 -29.31 8.99 -3.23
CA VAL A 266 -29.46 10.34 -3.79
C VAL A 266 -30.88 10.53 -4.33
N HIS A 267 -31.59 11.53 -3.82
CA HIS A 267 -32.97 11.80 -4.22
C HIS A 267 -33.15 13.21 -4.75
N ILE A 268 -33.69 13.34 -5.96
CA ILE A 268 -34.08 14.63 -6.53
C ILE A 268 -35.13 15.29 -5.63
N TYR A 269 -34.89 16.55 -5.28
CA TYR A 269 -35.82 17.35 -4.51
C TYR A 269 -37.09 17.61 -5.33
N LYS A 270 -38.21 17.08 -4.85
CA LYS A 270 -39.55 17.35 -5.40
C LYS A 270 -40.29 18.25 -4.40
N PRO A 271 -40.53 19.53 -4.72
CA PRO A 271 -41.26 20.40 -3.82
C PRO A 271 -42.72 19.97 -3.73
N MET A 272 -43.34 20.17 -2.56
CA MET A 272 -44.75 19.83 -2.32
C MET A 272 -45.73 20.75 -3.10
N ARG A 273 -45.22 21.84 -3.68
CA ARG A 273 -45.95 22.83 -4.47
C ARG A 273 -45.08 23.25 -5.65
N ALA A 274 -45.69 23.60 -6.79
CA ALA A 274 -44.94 24.11 -7.94
C ALA A 274 -44.21 25.41 -7.57
N LEU A 275 -42.88 25.41 -7.71
CA LEU A 275 -42.01 26.54 -7.37
C LEU A 275 -41.14 26.89 -8.58
N ARG A 276 -40.70 28.15 -8.69
CA ARG A 276 -39.77 28.57 -9.76
C ARG A 276 -38.46 27.75 -9.80
N SER A 277 -38.06 27.13 -8.69
CA SER A 277 -36.88 26.28 -8.58
C SER A 277 -37.14 24.79 -8.88
N GLU A 278 -38.35 24.40 -9.27
CA GLU A 278 -38.74 23.01 -9.52
C GLU A 278 -37.88 22.34 -10.61
N ASN A 279 -37.45 23.12 -11.61
CA ASN A 279 -36.59 22.65 -12.71
C ASN A 279 -35.09 22.82 -12.44
N ALA A 280 -34.67 23.19 -11.23
CA ALA A 280 -33.27 23.47 -10.92
C ALA A 280 -32.41 22.21 -10.67
N MET A 281 -32.98 21.01 -10.87
CA MET A 281 -32.33 19.71 -10.61
C MET A 281 -31.58 19.69 -9.27
N ILE A 282 -32.26 20.05 -8.18
CA ILE A 282 -31.67 20.09 -6.83
C ILE A 282 -31.77 18.70 -6.18
N ILE A 283 -30.77 18.33 -5.38
CA ILE A 283 -30.77 17.08 -4.61
C ILE A 283 -31.19 17.35 -3.17
N THR A 284 -32.03 16.48 -2.62
CA THR A 284 -32.46 16.52 -1.22
C THR A 284 -31.26 16.32 -0.30
N THR A 285 -31.00 17.29 0.57
CA THR A 285 -29.86 17.22 1.49
C THR A 285 -30.30 16.65 2.84
N PRO A 286 -29.86 15.45 3.25
CA PRO A 286 -30.27 14.85 4.52
C PRO A 286 -29.78 15.65 5.73
N ARG A 287 -30.51 15.55 6.86
CA ARG A 287 -30.05 16.11 8.14
C ARG A 287 -29.16 15.10 8.83
N VAL A 288 -27.99 15.55 9.28
CA VAL A 288 -27.00 14.72 9.98
C VAL A 288 -26.74 15.28 11.36
N ARG A 289 -26.57 14.40 12.36
CA ARG A 289 -26.40 14.81 13.76
C ARG A 289 -24.98 15.24 14.10
N THR A 290 -23.97 14.73 13.39
CA THR A 290 -22.55 14.99 13.69
C THR A 290 -21.89 15.80 12.57
N LYS A 291 -21.23 16.90 12.95
CA LYS A 291 -20.49 17.76 12.02
C LYS A 291 -19.26 17.09 11.39
N THR A 292 -18.66 16.12 12.08
CA THR A 292 -17.41 15.49 11.63
C THR A 292 -17.68 14.32 10.67
N TYR A 293 -18.34 13.27 11.15
CA TYR A 293 -18.58 12.06 10.37
C TYR A 293 -19.86 12.16 9.53
N GLY A 294 -20.93 12.73 10.09
CA GLY A 294 -22.21 12.87 9.42
C GLY A 294 -22.14 13.73 8.16
N GLU A 295 -21.41 14.85 8.20
CA GLU A 295 -21.25 15.72 7.02
C GLU A 295 -20.41 15.08 5.89
N ARG A 296 -19.59 14.08 6.21
CA ARG A 296 -18.76 13.34 5.22
C ARG A 296 -19.49 12.16 4.58
N ARG A 297 -20.70 11.81 5.03
CA ARG A 297 -21.49 10.76 4.37
C ARG A 297 -21.76 11.15 2.92
N PHE A 298 -21.72 10.15 2.04
CA PHE A 298 -21.87 10.37 0.60
C PHE A 298 -23.16 11.11 0.24
N ASP A 299 -24.31 10.67 0.77
CA ASP A 299 -25.63 11.29 0.56
C ASP A 299 -25.68 12.78 0.94
N LYS A 300 -25.01 13.14 2.05
CA LYS A 300 -24.92 14.52 2.53
C LYS A 300 -23.95 15.37 1.69
N ALA A 301 -22.72 14.88 1.51
CA ALA A 301 -21.66 15.62 0.83
C ALA A 301 -21.97 15.82 -0.65
N ALA A 302 -22.47 14.78 -1.32
CA ALA A 302 -22.84 14.84 -2.73
C ALA A 302 -23.97 15.86 -2.98
N ALA A 303 -25.01 15.86 -2.13
CA ALA A 303 -26.12 16.80 -2.26
C ALA A 303 -25.66 18.26 -2.09
N VAL A 304 -24.80 18.54 -1.11
CA VAL A 304 -24.27 19.90 -0.87
C VAL A 304 -23.41 20.36 -2.06
N LEU A 305 -22.49 19.52 -2.53
CA LEU A 305 -21.63 19.85 -3.66
C LEU A 305 -22.43 20.11 -4.93
N TRP A 306 -23.40 19.24 -5.24
CA TRP A 306 -24.26 19.38 -6.41
C TRP A 306 -25.09 20.66 -6.38
N ASN A 307 -25.71 20.97 -5.24
CA ASN A 307 -26.59 22.13 -5.10
C ASN A 307 -25.82 23.46 -5.19
N ASN A 308 -24.52 23.46 -4.87
CA ASN A 308 -23.65 24.62 -5.00
C ASN A 308 -23.17 24.87 -6.45
N LEU A 309 -23.43 23.95 -7.38
CA LEU A 309 -23.07 24.17 -8.79
C LEU A 309 -24.01 25.19 -9.46
N PRO A 310 -23.50 26.04 -10.37
CA PRO A 310 -24.31 26.85 -11.25
C PRO A 310 -25.38 26.03 -11.99
N SER A 311 -26.56 26.63 -12.19
CA SER A 311 -27.66 26.00 -12.95
C SER A 311 -27.22 25.52 -14.32
N ASP A 312 -26.37 26.30 -14.98
CA ASP A 312 -25.93 26.05 -16.35
C ASP A 312 -25.07 24.79 -16.45
N LEU A 313 -24.36 24.42 -15.37
CA LEU A 313 -23.64 23.16 -15.28
C LEU A 313 -24.59 22.00 -14.98
N ARG A 314 -25.50 22.18 -14.02
CA ARG A 314 -26.49 21.13 -13.65
C ARG A 314 -27.37 20.74 -14.83
N ASN A 315 -27.67 21.68 -15.72
CA ASN A 315 -28.52 21.49 -16.89
C ASN A 315 -27.84 20.81 -18.10
N ILE A 316 -26.54 20.54 -18.07
CA ILE A 316 -25.84 19.90 -19.19
C ILE A 316 -26.23 18.43 -19.26
N HIS A 317 -26.89 18.00 -20.34
CA HIS A 317 -27.32 16.62 -20.54
C HIS A 317 -26.14 15.63 -20.71
N SER A 318 -25.22 15.87 -21.65
CA SER A 318 -24.09 14.95 -21.85
C SER A 318 -23.12 14.88 -20.66
N VAL A 319 -22.90 13.69 -20.10
CA VAL A 319 -21.91 13.41 -19.04
C VAL A 319 -20.52 13.92 -19.41
N ASN A 320 -20.09 13.70 -20.65
CA ASN A 320 -18.76 14.10 -21.13
C ASN A 320 -18.61 15.63 -21.20
N VAL A 321 -19.65 16.32 -21.67
CA VAL A 321 -19.69 17.79 -21.71
C VAL A 321 -19.77 18.36 -20.30
N PHE A 322 -20.55 17.73 -19.41
CA PHE A 322 -20.65 18.10 -18.01
C PHE A 322 -19.29 18.02 -17.31
N LYS A 323 -18.59 16.87 -17.41
CA LYS A 323 -17.25 16.67 -16.83
C LYS A 323 -16.26 17.74 -17.31
N LYS A 324 -16.26 18.07 -18.62
CA LYS A 324 -15.39 19.10 -19.20
C LYS A 324 -15.68 20.51 -18.65
N ASN A 325 -16.96 20.89 -18.61
CA ASN A 325 -17.38 22.22 -18.15
C ASN A 325 -17.23 22.38 -16.63
N LEU A 326 -17.50 21.31 -15.88
CA LEU A 326 -17.27 21.27 -14.43
C LEU A 326 -15.78 21.46 -14.10
N LYS A 327 -14.88 20.74 -14.81
CA LYS A 327 -13.43 20.93 -14.65
C LYS A 327 -13.02 22.39 -14.87
N THR A 328 -13.56 23.01 -15.92
CA THR A 328 -13.30 24.43 -16.23
C THR A 328 -13.81 25.35 -15.13
N HIS A 329 -15.03 25.12 -14.64
CA HIS A 329 -15.64 25.92 -13.59
C HIS A 329 -14.87 25.85 -12.28
N LEU A 330 -14.50 24.64 -11.85
CA LEU A 330 -13.78 24.43 -10.60
C LEU A 330 -12.34 24.94 -10.67
N PHE A 331 -11.70 24.84 -11.84
CA PHE A 331 -10.41 25.49 -12.08
C PHE A 331 -10.51 27.00 -11.90
N ARG A 332 -11.50 27.66 -12.51
CA ARG A 332 -11.71 29.11 -12.32
C ARG A 332 -11.97 29.45 -10.86
N HIS A 333 -12.83 28.69 -10.17
CA HIS A 333 -13.14 28.91 -8.77
C HIS A 333 -11.90 28.80 -7.87
N ALA A 334 -10.99 27.85 -8.14
CA ALA A 334 -9.79 27.64 -7.33
C ALA A 334 -8.70 28.71 -7.54
N PHE A 335 -8.65 29.36 -8.70
CA PHE A 335 -7.55 30.28 -9.06
C PHE A 335 -7.97 31.76 -9.24
N HIS A 336 -9.27 32.07 -9.27
CA HIS A 336 -9.78 33.44 -9.44
C HIS A 336 -10.65 33.94 -8.27
N SER A 337 -10.72 33.21 -7.15
CA SER A 337 -11.34 33.72 -5.91
C SER A 337 -10.31 34.48 -5.07
N SER A 338 -10.07 35.74 -5.44
CA SER A 338 -9.48 36.77 -4.57
C SER A 338 -10.60 37.61 -3.98
#